data_AF-A0A7C2V9C5-F1
#
_entry.id   AF-A0A7C2V9C5-F1
#
_cell.length_a   1.000
_cell.length_b   1.000
_cell.length_c   1.000
_cell.angle_alpha   90.00
_cell.angle_beta   90.00
_cell.angle_gamma   90.00
#
_symmetry.space_group_name_H-M   'P 1'
#
loop_
_entity.id
_entity.type
_entity.pdbx_description
1 polymer ?
#
loop_
_entity_poly.entity_id
_entity_poly.type
_entity_poly.pdbx_seq_one_letter_code
_entity_poly.pdbx_strand_id
1 'polypeptide(L)'
;MSQSNDETYQLLFCIDHKCADMVLKELVDIYKTTLYSYNTAIKRYGVYLKPVHIVVKKSISGDKVYHYYGKYWYKVVYNNGKLKWLYVGKEKPRQEIPDPPINPLVAIRILNKGNDTSCIYLDKAYTLDKLYYYVVEAAKKSGCIDLATFYKSE
;
A
#
# COMPACT_ATOMS: atom_id res chain seq x y z
N MET A 1 22.63 0.09 23.23
CA MET A 1 22.09 1.37 22.74
C MET A 1 21.20 1.10 21.54
N SER A 2 19.87 1.08 21.72
CA SER A 2 18.91 1.14 20.62
C SER A 2 17.75 1.99 21.09
N GLN A 3 17.90 3.31 21.00
CA GLN A 3 16.76 4.22 21.10
C GLN A 3 15.91 3.95 19.86
N SER A 4 14.75 3.33 20.05
CA SER A 4 13.82 3.03 18.96
C SER A 4 13.07 4.29 18.56
N ASN A 5 13.05 4.56 17.25
CA ASN A 5 12.33 5.62 16.54
C ASN A 5 10.78 5.55 16.70
N ASP A 6 10.25 5.50 17.93
CA ASP A 6 8.81 5.33 18.16
C ASP A 6 8.03 6.65 18.07
N GLU A 7 8.71 7.80 18.01
CA GLU A 7 8.06 9.12 17.94
C GLU A 7 7.43 9.45 16.58
N THR A 8 7.84 8.76 15.50
CA THR A 8 7.39 9.06 14.13
C THR A 8 6.07 8.39 13.76
N TYR A 9 5.58 7.44 14.56
CA TYR A 9 4.36 6.70 14.28
C TYR A 9 3.30 6.99 15.34
N GLN A 10 2.04 7.01 14.94
CA GLN A 10 0.87 7.10 15.81
C GLN A 10 0.11 5.78 15.78
N LEU A 11 -0.21 5.23 16.94
CA LEU A 11 -1.10 4.07 17.04
C LEU A 11 -2.49 4.46 16.54
N LEU A 12 -3.04 3.66 15.63
CA LEU A 12 -4.39 3.85 15.11
C LEU A 12 -5.38 2.95 15.86
N PHE A 13 -5.13 1.64 15.86
CA PHE A 13 -5.91 0.65 16.61
C PHE A 13 -5.15 -0.68 16.70
N CYS A 14 -5.63 -1.57 17.56
CA CYS A 14 -5.21 -2.97 17.63
C CYS A 14 -6.39 -3.89 17.36
N ILE A 15 -6.13 -4.98 16.66
CA ILE A 15 -7.11 -6.00 16.24
C ILE A 15 -6.45 -7.38 16.28
N ASP A 16 -7.23 -8.45 16.14
CA ASP A 16 -6.65 -9.79 16.04
C ASP A 16 -5.80 -9.95 14.75
N HIS A 17 -4.85 -10.90 14.72
CA HIS A 17 -3.95 -11.06 13.57
C HIS A 17 -4.72 -11.38 12.29
N LYS A 18 -5.74 -12.23 12.37
CA LYS A 18 -6.56 -12.59 11.20
C LYS A 18 -7.22 -11.34 10.64
N CYS A 19 -7.75 -10.48 11.50
CA CYS A 19 -8.32 -9.22 11.08
C CYS A 19 -7.28 -8.26 10.52
N ALA A 20 -6.08 -8.19 11.08
CA ALA A 20 -5.00 -7.37 10.50
C ALA A 20 -4.64 -7.80 9.08
N ASP A 21 -4.60 -9.11 8.81
CA ASP A 21 -4.38 -9.65 7.47
C ASP A 21 -5.51 -9.26 6.51
N MET A 22 -6.77 -9.33 6.96
CA MET A 22 -7.92 -8.91 6.16
C MET A 22 -7.90 -7.41 5.86
N VAL A 23 -7.58 -6.57 6.85
CA VAL A 23 -7.41 -5.12 6.66
C VAL A 23 -6.30 -4.83 5.65
N LEU A 24 -5.15 -5.49 5.77
CA LEU A 24 -4.04 -5.32 4.84
C LEU A 24 -4.43 -5.72 3.41
N LYS A 25 -5.15 -6.83 3.25
CA LYS A 25 -5.66 -7.27 1.95
C LYS A 25 -6.60 -6.22 1.33
N GLU A 26 -7.59 -5.74 2.09
CA GLU A 26 -8.54 -4.75 1.60
C GLU A 26 -7.86 -3.42 1.27
N LEU A 27 -6.89 -3.01 2.08
CA LEU A 27 -6.08 -1.82 1.81
C LEU A 27 -5.31 -1.93 0.49
N VAL A 28 -4.68 -3.08 0.24
CA VAL A 28 -3.99 -3.38 -1.02
C VAL A 28 -4.97 -3.32 -2.20
N ASP A 29 -6.17 -3.88 -2.07
CA ASP A 29 -7.16 -3.90 -3.14
C ASP A 29 -7.76 -2.51 -3.43
N ILE A 30 -7.99 -1.69 -2.40
CA ILE A 30 -8.39 -0.28 -2.55
C ILE A 30 -7.28 0.49 -3.30
N TYR A 31 -6.01 0.30 -2.93
CA TYR A 31 -4.92 0.99 -3.61
C TYR A 31 -4.74 0.53 -5.06
N LYS A 32 -4.83 -0.77 -5.34
CA LYS A 32 -4.83 -1.31 -6.72
C LYS A 32 -5.95 -0.68 -7.56
N THR A 33 -7.16 -0.59 -7.01
CA THR A 33 -8.30 0.06 -7.68
C THR A 33 -8.00 1.52 -8.00
N THR A 34 -7.41 2.25 -7.05
CA THR A 34 -6.98 3.65 -7.26
C THR A 34 -5.94 3.74 -8.39
N LEU A 35 -4.95 2.84 -8.42
CA LEU A 35 -3.94 2.79 -9.49
C LEU A 35 -4.56 2.45 -10.86
N TYR A 36 -5.55 1.58 -10.93
CA TYR A 36 -6.25 1.28 -12.19
C TYR A 36 -7.01 2.49 -12.72
N SER A 37 -7.74 3.20 -11.87
CA SER A 37 -8.44 4.43 -12.24
C SER A 37 -7.45 5.50 -12.71
N TYR A 38 -6.36 5.68 -11.97
CA TYR A 38 -5.28 6.60 -12.35
C TYR A 38 -4.66 6.25 -13.71
N ASN A 39 -4.26 4.99 -13.90
CA ASN A 39 -3.71 4.49 -15.17
C ASN A 39 -4.67 4.66 -16.35
N THR A 40 -5.97 4.56 -16.11
CA THR A 40 -7.01 4.81 -17.12
C THR A 40 -7.03 6.29 -17.52
N ALA A 41 -6.98 7.20 -16.54
CA ALA A 41 -6.94 8.64 -16.80
C ALA A 41 -5.68 9.09 -17.57
N ILE A 42 -4.55 8.42 -17.33
CA ILE A 42 -3.26 8.74 -17.98
C ILE A 42 -2.95 7.87 -19.20
N LYS A 43 -3.87 7.01 -19.66
CA LYS A 43 -3.63 6.04 -20.74
C LYS A 43 -3.06 6.68 -22.02
N ARG A 44 -3.48 7.92 -22.33
CA ARG A 44 -3.01 8.70 -23.48
C ARG A 44 -1.50 8.96 -23.51
N TYR A 45 -0.83 8.91 -22.36
CA TYR A 45 0.62 9.11 -22.26
C TYR A 45 1.44 7.84 -22.54
N GLY A 46 0.78 6.68 -22.68
CA GLY A 46 1.42 5.40 -23.00
C GLY A 46 2.34 4.85 -21.90
N VAL A 47 2.27 5.41 -20.69
CA VAL A 47 3.02 4.99 -19.51
C VAL A 47 2.07 4.73 -18.35
N TYR A 48 2.45 3.80 -17.48
CA TYR A 48 1.57 3.29 -16.43
C TYR A 48 2.39 2.97 -15.17
N LEU A 49 1.75 3.08 -14.01
CA LEU A 49 2.26 2.52 -12.76
C LEU A 49 1.82 1.06 -12.65
N LYS A 50 2.79 0.16 -12.46
CA LYS A 50 2.46 -1.26 -12.31
C LYS A 50 1.79 -1.50 -10.94
N PRO A 51 0.55 -2.03 -10.88
CA PRO A 51 -0.17 -2.20 -9.61
C PRO A 51 0.52 -3.16 -8.65
N VAL A 52 1.16 -4.22 -9.18
CA VAL A 52 1.94 -5.19 -8.40
C VAL A 52 3.18 -5.61 -9.19
N HIS A 53 4.33 -5.58 -8.54
CA HIS A 53 5.55 -6.23 -9.00
C HIS A 53 6.06 -7.16 -7.89
N ILE A 54 6.07 -8.45 -8.20
CA ILE A 54 6.51 -9.50 -7.28
C ILE A 54 7.97 -9.86 -7.61
N VAL A 55 8.83 -9.86 -6.60
CA VAL A 55 10.22 -10.31 -6.70
C VAL A 55 10.43 -11.43 -5.70
N VAL A 56 10.84 -12.60 -6.17
CA VAL A 56 11.19 -13.74 -5.31
C VAL A 56 12.72 -13.78 -5.18
N LYS A 57 13.22 -13.67 -3.95
CA LYS A 57 14.64 -13.83 -3.63
C LYS A 57 14.84 -15.15 -2.91
N LYS A 58 15.49 -16.09 -3.59
CA LYS A 58 15.84 -17.39 -3.01
C LYS A 58 16.96 -17.23 -1.98
N SER A 59 16.86 -17.93 -0.87
CA SER A 59 17.91 -17.98 0.15
C SER A 59 17.97 -19.33 0.85
N ILE A 60 19.10 -19.63 1.49
CA ILE A 60 19.32 -20.90 2.22
C ILE A 60 18.27 -21.08 3.35
N SER A 61 17.84 -19.97 3.96
CA SER A 61 16.82 -19.95 5.02
C SER A 61 15.37 -19.90 4.50
N GLY A 62 15.15 -20.08 3.20
CA GLY A 62 13.84 -20.00 2.55
C GLY A 62 13.69 -18.81 1.59
N ASP A 63 12.65 -18.86 0.76
CA ASP A 63 12.37 -17.83 -0.25
C ASP A 63 11.72 -16.59 0.39
N LYS A 64 12.21 -15.40 0.03
CA LYS A 64 11.59 -14.12 0.40
C LYS A 64 10.85 -13.53 -0.79
N VAL A 65 9.56 -13.24 -0.63
CA VAL A 65 8.72 -12.64 -1.67
C VAL A 65 8.47 -11.16 -1.34
N TYR A 66 8.88 -10.28 -2.23
CA TYR A 66 8.69 -8.83 -2.12
C TYR A 66 7.59 -8.39 -3.09
N HIS A 67 6.59 -7.68 -2.56
CA HIS A 67 5.51 -7.09 -3.35
C HIS A 67 5.70 -5.56 -3.41
N TYR A 68 5.86 -5.02 -4.62
CA TYR A 68 5.96 -3.57 -4.85
C TYR A 68 4.70 -3.07 -5.56
N TYR A 69 4.06 -2.04 -5.01
CA TYR A 69 2.81 -1.50 -5.53
C TYR A 69 3.01 -0.07 -6.04
N GLY A 70 2.73 0.17 -7.33
CA GLY A 70 2.75 1.52 -7.92
C GLY A 70 4.08 2.27 -7.81
N LYS A 71 5.20 1.56 -7.62
CA LYS A 71 6.51 2.17 -7.32
C LYS A 71 7.28 2.64 -8.56
N TYR A 72 6.99 2.04 -9.71
CA TYR A 72 7.78 2.19 -10.92
C TYR A 72 6.87 2.41 -12.12
N TRP A 73 7.37 3.22 -13.05
CA TRP A 73 6.76 3.53 -14.32
C TRP A 73 7.15 2.53 -15.38
N TYR A 74 6.20 2.20 -16.25
CA TYR A 74 6.38 1.24 -17.31
C TYR A 74 5.65 1.66 -18.58
N LYS A 75 6.17 1.21 -19.73
CA LYS A 75 5.44 1.16 -20.99
C LYS A 75 4.89 -0.25 -21.21
N VAL A 76 3.68 -0.34 -21.75
CA VAL A 76 3.10 -1.62 -22.17
C VAL A 76 3.31 -1.76 -23.67
N VAL A 77 3.98 -2.83 -24.09
CA VAL A 77 4.16 -3.17 -25.50
C VAL A 77 3.61 -4.56 -25.77
N TYR A 78 3.03 -4.74 -26.95
CA TYR A 78 2.57 -6.05 -27.42
C TYR A 78 3.59 -6.57 -28.43
N ASN A 79 4.14 -7.75 -28.17
CA ASN A 79 5.06 -8.42 -29.08
C ASN A 79 4.55 -9.85 -29.29
N ASN A 80 4.17 -10.18 -30.52
CA ASN A 80 3.59 -11.48 -30.90
C ASN A 80 2.42 -11.90 -29.99
N GLY A 81 1.49 -10.96 -29.74
CA GLY A 81 0.32 -11.19 -28.85
C GLY A 81 0.65 -11.24 -27.36
N LYS A 82 1.93 -11.23 -26.96
CA LYS A 82 2.35 -11.21 -25.55
C LYS A 82 2.54 -9.79 -25.06
N LEU A 83 1.88 -9.48 -23.95
CA LEU A 83 2.04 -8.21 -23.24
C LEU A 83 3.40 -8.20 -22.51
N LYS A 84 4.21 -7.17 -22.77
CA LYS A 84 5.48 -6.92 -22.08
C LYS A 84 5.44 -5.55 -21.40
N TRP A 85 5.87 -5.53 -20.14
CA TRP A 85 6.06 -4.31 -19.35
C TRP A 85 7.53 -3.88 -19.46
N LEU A 86 7.80 -2.75 -20.10
CA LEU A 86 9.14 -2.18 -20.21
C LEU A 86 9.34 -1.14 -19.11
N TYR A 87 10.33 -1.35 -18.24
CA TYR A 87 10.64 -0.41 -17.16
C TYR A 87 11.11 0.93 -17.72
N VAL A 88 10.54 2.02 -17.22
CA VAL A 88 10.87 3.40 -17.61
C VAL A 88 11.72 4.07 -16.54
N GLY A 89 11.36 3.89 -15.27
CA GLY A 89 12.03 4.57 -14.18
C GLY A 89 11.19 4.60 -12.91
N LYS A 90 11.79 5.13 -11.84
CA LYS A 90 11.09 5.41 -10.58
C LYS A 90 10.36 6.76 -10.63
N GLU A 91 10.97 7.76 -11.26
CA GLU A 91 10.44 9.12 -11.31
C GLU A 91 9.37 9.30 -12.37
N LYS A 92 8.47 10.27 -12.15
CA LYS A 92 7.41 10.63 -13.09
C LYS A 92 8.04 11.04 -14.42
N PRO A 93 7.73 10.37 -15.54
CA PRO A 93 8.49 10.53 -16.78
C PRO A 93 8.20 11.85 -17.52
N ARG A 94 7.10 12.54 -17.19
CA ARG A 94 6.66 13.78 -17.83
C ARG A 94 5.87 14.65 -16.84
N GLN A 95 5.99 15.98 -16.94
CA GLN A 95 5.35 16.89 -16.00
C GLN A 95 3.83 16.99 -16.19
N GLU A 96 3.35 16.83 -17.42
CA GLU A 96 1.93 16.93 -17.80
C GLU A 96 1.11 15.73 -17.30
N ILE A 97 1.78 14.67 -16.85
CA ILE A 97 1.11 13.56 -16.17
C ILE A 97 0.77 14.03 -14.75
N PRO A 98 -0.51 13.91 -14.32
CA PRO A 98 -0.89 14.19 -12.94
C PRO A 98 -0.01 13.43 -11.94
N ASP A 99 0.06 13.88 -10.70
CA ASP A 99 0.80 13.12 -9.69
C ASP A 99 0.08 11.82 -9.35
N PRO A 100 0.83 10.72 -9.12
CA PRO A 100 0.23 9.44 -8.79
C PRO A 100 -0.42 9.47 -7.40
N PRO A 101 -1.40 8.59 -7.16
CA PRO A 101 -1.97 8.43 -5.83
C PRO A 101 -0.88 8.00 -4.83
N ILE A 102 -0.98 8.51 -3.60
CA ILE A 102 -0.09 8.10 -2.51
C ILE A 102 -0.30 6.61 -2.25
N ASN A 103 0.79 5.84 -2.16
CA ASN A 103 0.74 4.44 -1.76
C ASN A 103 0.50 4.36 -0.24
N PRO A 104 -0.65 3.87 0.25
CA PRO A 104 -0.91 3.88 1.68
C PRO A 104 0.02 2.96 2.48
N LEU A 105 0.58 1.93 1.83
CA LEU A 105 1.47 0.96 2.47
C LEU A 105 2.81 1.57 2.92
N VAL A 106 3.19 2.75 2.40
CA VAL A 106 4.46 3.41 2.80
C VAL A 106 4.35 4.11 4.15
N ALA A 107 3.13 4.34 4.63
CA ALA A 107 2.85 5.07 5.86
C ALA A 107 2.29 4.15 6.96
N ILE A 108 2.17 2.85 6.71
CA ILE A 108 1.56 1.90 7.64
C ILE A 108 2.62 0.96 8.18
N ARG A 109 2.58 0.77 9.49
CA ARG A 109 3.36 -0.24 10.19
C ARG A 109 2.43 -1.14 10.97
N ILE A 110 2.55 -2.44 10.78
CA ILE A 110 1.81 -3.45 11.56
C ILE A 110 2.82 -4.13 12.49
N LEU A 111 2.52 -4.14 13.78
CA LEU A 111 3.33 -4.79 14.79
C LEU A 111 2.52 -5.86 15.51
N ASN A 112 3.02 -7.08 15.51
CA ASN A 112 2.47 -8.19 16.28
C ASN A 112 2.88 -8.00 17.75
N LYS A 113 1.91 -7.86 18.64
CA LYS A 113 2.13 -7.64 20.08
C LYS A 113 2.06 -8.93 20.92
N GLY A 114 1.83 -10.08 20.29
CA GLY A 114 1.57 -11.36 20.96
C GLY A 114 0.08 -11.53 21.30
N ASN A 115 -0.29 -12.68 21.87
CA ASN A 115 -1.68 -13.01 22.25
C ASN A 115 -2.71 -12.75 21.15
N ASP A 116 -2.40 -13.21 19.94
CA ASP A 116 -3.20 -13.00 18.74
C ASP A 116 -3.54 -11.52 18.44
N THR A 117 -2.79 -10.55 18.97
CA THR A 117 -3.03 -9.12 18.70
C THR A 117 -1.99 -8.51 17.75
N SER A 118 -2.48 -7.79 16.75
CA SER A 118 -1.74 -6.95 15.81
C SER A 118 -2.18 -5.50 15.93
N CYS A 119 -1.22 -4.58 16.00
CA CYS A 119 -1.50 -3.14 16.09
C CYS A 119 -1.06 -2.43 14.82
N ILE A 120 -1.93 -1.57 14.29
CA ILE A 120 -1.69 -0.75 13.10
C ILE A 120 -1.30 0.66 13.53
N TYR A 121 -0.18 1.13 12.99
CA TYR A 121 0.37 2.46 13.24
C TYR A 121 0.47 3.22 11.92
N LEU A 122 0.25 4.53 11.98
CA LEU A 122 0.42 5.47 10.87
C LEU A 122 1.63 6.36 11.07
N ASP A 123 2.41 6.55 10.03
CA ASP A 123 3.54 7.49 10.02
C ASP A 123 3.03 8.94 10.04
N LYS A 124 3.44 9.71 11.04
CA LYS A 124 3.03 11.10 11.26
C LYS A 124 3.54 12.05 10.16
N ALA A 125 4.54 11.65 9.38
CA ALA A 125 5.09 12.47 8.30
C ALA A 125 4.12 12.63 7.12
N TYR A 126 3.07 11.82 7.04
CA TYR A 126 2.09 11.90 5.97
C TYR A 126 0.80 12.57 6.46
N THR A 127 0.21 13.40 5.60
CA THR A 127 -1.10 14.03 5.86
C THR A 127 -2.13 12.96 6.22
N LEU A 128 -2.61 13.03 7.46
CA LEU A 128 -3.44 12.02 8.09
C LEU A 128 -4.72 11.77 7.29
N ASP A 129 -5.38 12.80 6.77
CA ASP A 129 -6.75 12.68 6.25
C ASP A 129 -6.93 11.64 5.14
N LYS A 130 -6.08 11.65 4.11
CA LYS A 130 -6.22 10.71 2.97
C LYS A 130 -5.77 9.28 3.32
N LEU A 131 -4.72 9.14 4.12
CA LEU A 131 -4.20 7.83 4.50
C LEU A 131 -5.07 7.16 5.57
N TYR A 132 -5.53 7.95 6.53
CA TYR A 132 -6.54 7.56 7.49
C TYR A 132 -7.78 7.04 6.78
N TYR A 133 -8.27 7.76 5.75
CA TYR A 133 -9.38 7.29 4.92
C TYR A 133 -9.10 5.90 4.31
N TYR A 134 -7.94 5.66 3.71
CA TYR A 134 -7.61 4.33 3.15
C TYR A 134 -7.66 3.22 4.22
N VAL A 135 -7.10 3.46 5.41
CA VAL A 135 -7.04 2.45 6.47
C VAL A 135 -8.41 2.20 7.10
N VAL A 136 -9.18 3.26 7.34
CA VAL A 136 -10.55 3.14 7.87
C VAL A 136 -11.46 2.44 6.87
N GLU A 137 -11.40 2.79 5.58
CA GLU A 137 -12.20 2.12 4.55
C GLU A 137 -11.81 0.64 4.40
N ALA A 138 -10.52 0.32 4.51
CA ALA A 138 -10.06 -1.07 4.51
C ALA A 138 -10.60 -1.83 5.74
N ALA A 139 -10.58 -1.21 6.92
CA ALA A 139 -11.12 -1.78 8.15
C ALA A 139 -12.63 -1.99 8.14
N LYS A 140 -13.38 -1.07 7.53
CA LYS A 140 -14.82 -1.25 7.30
C LYS A 140 -15.09 -2.43 6.37
N LYS A 141 -14.38 -2.49 5.23
CA LYS A 141 -14.58 -3.53 4.23
C LYS A 141 -14.19 -4.92 4.71
N SER A 142 -13.21 -5.01 5.61
CA SER A 142 -12.83 -6.30 6.20
C SER A 142 -13.88 -6.83 7.19
N GLY A 143 -14.80 -5.98 7.68
CA GLY A 143 -15.78 -6.35 8.70
C GLY A 143 -15.16 -6.58 10.08
N CYS A 144 -13.91 -6.18 10.28
CA CYS A 144 -13.13 -6.46 11.49
C CYS A 144 -13.23 -5.37 12.56
N ILE A 145 -13.76 -4.19 12.22
CA ILE A 145 -13.87 -3.07 13.15
C ILE A 145 -15.22 -2.38 12.97
N ASP A 146 -15.91 -2.14 14.08
CA ASP A 146 -17.10 -1.30 14.12
C ASP A 146 -16.70 0.19 14.23
N LEU A 147 -17.39 1.04 13.48
CA LEU A 147 -17.14 2.48 13.34
C LEU A 147 -17.10 3.22 14.66
N ALA A 148 -17.85 2.77 15.67
CA ALA A 148 -17.86 3.34 17.01
C ALA A 148 -16.49 3.30 17.71
N THR A 149 -15.58 2.43 17.26
CA THR A 149 -14.24 2.26 17.83
C THR A 149 -13.26 3.35 17.37
N PHE A 150 -13.49 3.93 16.19
CA PHE A 150 -12.59 4.93 15.59
C PHE A 150 -12.82 6.36 16.09
N TYR A 151 -14.03 6.66 16.58
CA TYR A 151 -14.42 7.99 17.05
C TYR A 151 -14.23 8.19 18.56
N LYS A 152 -13.76 7.17 19.30
CA LYS A 152 -13.47 7.27 20.74
C LYS A 152 -12.03 7.74 21.04
N SER A 153 -11.53 8.70 20.28
CA SER A 153 -10.36 9.48 20.69
C SER A 153 -10.78 10.95 20.85
N GLU A 154 -11.49 11.21 21.94
CA GLU A 154 -11.53 12.52 22.62
C GLU A 154 -10.73 12.41 23.92
#